data_AF-A0A6I9PZR3-F1
#
_entry.id   AF-A0A6I9PZR3-F1
#
_cell.length_a   1.000
_cell.length_b   1.000
_cell.length_c   1.000
_cell.angle_alpha   90.00
_cell.angle_beta   90.00
_cell.angle_gamma   90.00
#
_symmetry.space_group_name_H-M   'P 1'
#
loop_
_entity.id
_entity.type
_entity.pdbx_description
1 polymer ?
#
loop_
_entity_poly.entity_id
_entity_poly.type
_entity_poly.pdbx_seq_one_letter_code
_entity_poly.pdbx_strand_id
1 'polypeptide(L)'
;MEDSDMDPEAAYEPSEMFENEEAKSGVSTQEDEEDPDMKVDEEPYEIQPQEEDEEEEEEEEEGSEKQILPQRVINLNRDLTTLVTNIQTAADAKESLRRAELEEARRLRLERLEKDLKSSQEIFEEITRGWSLSTQKAIPQELHEALNNQQQLCDALIEDKKKLINDLQQSVSPPPP
;
A
#
# COMPACT_ATOMS: atom_id res chain seq x y z
N MET A 1 35.90 -22.24 33.18
CA MET A 1 36.37 -22.89 31.95
C MET A 1 35.26 -23.78 31.49
N GLU A 2 34.38 -23.22 30.67
CA GLU A 2 33.62 -23.97 29.66
C GLU A 2 33.60 -23.02 28.48
N ASP A 3 34.47 -23.36 27.53
CA ASP A 3 34.65 -22.72 26.24
C ASP A 3 33.48 -23.11 25.34
N SER A 4 32.94 -22.17 24.58
CA SER A 4 32.27 -22.42 23.29
C SER A 4 32.23 -21.12 22.49
N ASP A 5 33.39 -20.77 21.94
CA ASP A 5 33.54 -19.82 20.84
C ASP A 5 33.17 -20.46 19.48
N MET A 6 32.94 -19.58 18.49
CA MET A 6 32.85 -19.76 17.03
C MET A 6 31.53 -20.35 16.47
N ASP A 7 30.62 -19.63 15.79
CA ASP A 7 30.69 -18.71 14.61
C ASP A 7 30.99 -19.46 13.29
N PRO A 8 30.73 -18.93 12.06
CA PRO A 8 29.63 -18.17 11.46
C PRO A 8 29.11 -18.87 10.15
N GLU A 9 28.28 -18.14 9.39
CA GLU A 9 28.39 -18.03 7.92
C GLU A 9 27.30 -18.65 7.02
N ALA A 10 27.06 -17.88 5.94
CA ALA A 10 26.03 -17.88 4.93
C ALA A 10 25.85 -19.16 4.10
N ALA A 11 24.63 -19.35 3.58
CA ALA A 11 24.42 -19.80 2.20
C ALA A 11 22.97 -19.50 1.73
N TYR A 12 22.87 -18.52 0.83
CA TYR A 12 22.00 -18.52 -0.38
C TYR A 12 22.22 -19.88 -1.12
N GLU A 13 21.30 -20.54 -1.85
CA GLU A 13 20.26 -20.12 -2.80
C GLU A 13 19.44 -21.38 -3.26
N PRO A 14 18.69 -21.38 -4.40
CA PRO A 14 17.25 -21.63 -4.48
C PRO A 14 16.84 -23.05 -4.96
N SER A 15 15.55 -23.40 -4.89
CA SER A 15 15.01 -24.56 -5.61
C SER A 15 13.86 -24.17 -6.51
N GLU A 16 14.02 -24.63 -7.74
CA GLU A 16 13.38 -24.28 -8.99
C GLU A 16 12.17 -25.22 -9.28
N MET A 17 11.19 -24.70 -10.05
CA MET A 17 10.34 -25.40 -11.05
C MET A 17 9.18 -26.29 -10.57
N PHE A 18 7.98 -26.01 -11.08
CA PHE A 18 7.08 -26.90 -11.88
C PHE A 18 5.85 -26.03 -12.24
N GLU A 19 5.80 -25.49 -13.46
CA GLU A 19 5.17 -26.05 -14.67
C GLU A 19 3.66 -25.71 -14.80
N ASN A 20 3.43 -24.80 -15.74
CA ASN A 20 2.33 -24.65 -16.69
C ASN A 20 1.33 -25.81 -16.90
N GLU A 21 0.05 -25.46 -16.96
CA GLU A 21 -0.89 -26.10 -17.90
C GLU A 21 -1.76 -25.05 -18.61
N GLU A 22 -1.52 -24.91 -19.93
CA GLU A 22 -2.44 -24.35 -20.92
C GLU A 22 -3.60 -25.33 -21.14
N ALA A 23 -4.83 -24.82 -21.24
CA ALA A 23 -5.92 -25.53 -21.89
C ALA A 23 -6.38 -24.72 -23.11
N LYS A 24 -5.96 -25.19 -24.29
CA LYS A 24 -6.59 -24.91 -25.59
C LYS A 24 -7.68 -25.95 -25.84
N SER A 25 -8.87 -25.51 -26.25
CA SER A 25 -9.83 -26.21 -27.11
C SER A 25 -11.11 -25.37 -27.15
N GLY A 26 -11.78 -25.08 -28.26
CA GLY A 26 -11.65 -25.57 -29.61
C GLY A 26 -12.61 -24.81 -30.53
N VAL A 27 -12.26 -24.84 -31.81
CA VAL A 27 -13.01 -24.50 -33.01
C VAL A 27 -14.47 -24.99 -32.98
N SER A 28 -15.39 -24.21 -33.54
CA SER A 28 -16.56 -24.76 -34.25
C SER A 28 -17.02 -23.79 -35.35
N THR A 29 -16.51 -24.03 -36.56
CA THR A 29 -17.07 -23.59 -37.83
C THR A 29 -18.37 -24.36 -38.09
N GLN A 30 -19.38 -23.70 -38.63
CA GLN A 30 -20.49 -24.37 -39.31
C GLN A 30 -20.94 -23.48 -40.47
N GLU A 31 -20.47 -23.83 -41.65
CA GLU A 31 -21.12 -23.53 -42.93
C GLU A 31 -22.14 -24.63 -43.19
N ASP A 32 -23.26 -24.29 -43.83
CA ASP A 32 -24.02 -25.14 -44.76
C ASP A 32 -25.28 -24.35 -45.19
N GLU A 33 -25.41 -24.05 -46.48
CA GLU A 33 -26.42 -24.66 -47.37
C GLU A 33 -26.56 -23.88 -48.70
N GLU A 34 -26.68 -24.67 -49.76
CA GLU A 34 -26.54 -24.38 -51.19
C GLU A 34 -27.79 -23.73 -51.86
N ASP A 35 -27.52 -22.89 -52.87
CA ASP A 35 -28.16 -22.65 -54.20
C ASP A 35 -29.70 -22.81 -54.42
N PRO A 36 -30.35 -22.02 -55.32
CA PRO A 36 -30.14 -22.25 -56.77
C PRO A 36 -30.39 -21.07 -57.76
N ASP A 37 -29.59 -21.09 -58.84
CA ASP A 37 -29.98 -21.05 -60.26
C ASP A 37 -30.73 -19.81 -60.82
N MET A 38 -30.03 -18.95 -61.59
CA MET A 38 -30.55 -18.52 -62.91
C MET A 38 -29.50 -17.82 -63.81
N LYS A 39 -29.13 -18.52 -64.89
CA LYS A 39 -28.91 -18.07 -66.29
C LYS A 39 -28.03 -16.83 -66.55
N VAL A 40 -26.82 -17.14 -67.04
CA VAL A 40 -25.94 -16.24 -67.78
C VAL A 40 -26.42 -16.18 -69.24
N ASP A 41 -26.92 -15.02 -69.66
CA ASP A 41 -26.95 -14.64 -71.07
C ASP A 41 -25.79 -13.67 -71.32
N GLU A 42 -24.84 -14.11 -72.15
CA GLU A 42 -23.74 -13.31 -72.69
C GLU A 42 -24.28 -12.37 -73.78
N GLU A 43 -24.08 -11.06 -73.63
CA GLU A 43 -23.91 -10.14 -74.75
C GLU A 43 -22.81 -9.13 -74.35
N PRO A 44 -21.79 -8.92 -75.20
CA PRO A 44 -20.57 -8.20 -74.85
C PRO A 44 -20.78 -6.68 -74.88
N TYR A 45 -20.70 -6.04 -73.71
CA TYR A 45 -20.51 -4.60 -73.64
C TYR A 45 -19.01 -4.30 -73.61
N GLU A 46 -18.60 -3.47 -74.57
CA GLU A 46 -17.24 -3.07 -74.86
C GLU A 46 -16.47 -2.62 -73.61
N ILE A 47 -15.37 -3.31 -73.31
CA ILE A 47 -14.34 -2.82 -72.40
C ILE A 47 -13.56 -1.74 -73.14
N GLN A 48 -13.79 -0.48 -72.79
CA GLN A 48 -12.85 0.61 -73.05
C GLN A 48 -11.96 0.74 -71.80
N PRO A 49 -10.62 0.78 -71.93
CA PRO A 49 -9.75 0.90 -70.78
C PRO A 49 -9.94 2.29 -70.17
N GLN A 50 -10.52 2.35 -68.98
CA GLN A 50 -10.37 3.46 -68.05
C GLN A 50 -9.47 2.97 -66.89
N GLU A 51 -8.27 2.54 -67.25
CA GLU A 51 -7.14 2.55 -66.33
C GLU A 51 -6.64 3.99 -66.37
N GLU A 52 -7.01 4.84 -65.40
CA GLU A 52 -6.30 6.10 -65.08
C GLU A 52 -6.93 6.87 -63.89
N ASP A 53 -8.14 6.53 -63.40
CA ASP A 53 -8.76 7.21 -62.24
C ASP A 53 -8.85 6.37 -60.95
N GLU A 54 -8.47 5.08 -60.95
CA GLU A 54 -8.42 4.25 -59.71
C GLU A 54 -7.05 4.36 -58.99
N GLU A 55 -5.97 4.70 -59.70
CA GLU A 55 -4.63 4.79 -59.11
C GLU A 55 -4.43 6.05 -58.23
N GLU A 56 -5.11 7.16 -58.53
CA GLU A 56 -5.00 8.40 -57.73
C GLU A 56 -5.79 8.32 -56.41
N GLU A 57 -6.95 7.64 -56.37
CA GLU A 57 -7.70 7.42 -55.12
C GLU A 57 -7.00 6.38 -54.21
N GLU A 58 -6.40 5.32 -54.78
CA GLU A 58 -5.62 4.34 -54.00
C GLU A 58 -4.32 4.94 -53.42
N GLU A 59 -3.62 5.83 -54.14
CA GLU A 59 -2.41 6.49 -53.63
C GLU A 59 -2.70 7.54 -52.54
N GLU A 60 -3.82 8.27 -52.61
CA GLU A 60 -4.23 9.19 -51.54
C GLU A 60 -4.74 8.46 -50.29
N GLU A 61 -5.50 7.36 -50.44
CA GLU A 61 -5.87 6.49 -49.31
C GLU A 61 -4.65 5.80 -48.71
N GLU A 62 -3.74 5.23 -49.50
CA GLU A 62 -2.49 4.65 -49.00
C GLU A 62 -1.61 5.69 -48.30
N GLY A 63 -1.54 6.92 -48.83
CA GLY A 63 -0.77 8.02 -48.24
C GLY A 63 -1.33 8.47 -46.88
N SER A 64 -2.66 8.49 -46.76
CA SER A 64 -3.38 8.76 -45.51
C SER A 64 -3.19 7.61 -44.50
N GLU A 65 -3.38 6.35 -44.90
CA GLU A 65 -3.12 5.17 -44.05
C GLU A 65 -1.67 5.08 -43.59
N LYS A 66 -0.70 5.37 -44.46
CA LYS A 66 0.74 5.42 -44.14
C LYS A 66 1.07 6.50 -43.10
N GLN A 67 0.31 7.59 -43.01
CA GLN A 67 0.48 8.61 -41.96
C GLN A 67 -0.30 8.30 -40.68
N ILE A 68 -1.42 7.59 -40.77
CA ILE A 68 -2.25 7.16 -39.62
C ILE A 68 -1.49 6.16 -38.73
N LEU A 69 -0.72 5.25 -39.32
CA LEU A 69 0.09 4.26 -38.59
C LEU A 69 1.12 4.90 -37.62
N PRO A 70 2.00 5.83 -38.06
CA PRO A 70 2.89 6.58 -37.18
C PRO A 70 2.17 7.36 -36.08
N GLN A 71 1.07 8.05 -36.42
CA GLN A 71 0.30 8.81 -35.44
C GLN A 71 -0.34 7.90 -34.38
N ARG A 72 -0.82 6.73 -34.78
CA ARG A 72 -1.34 5.70 -33.88
C ARG A 72 -0.27 5.20 -32.91
N VAL A 73 0.95 4.95 -33.38
CA VAL A 73 2.07 4.55 -32.52
C VAL A 73 2.43 5.64 -31.51
N ILE A 74 2.43 6.92 -31.94
CA ILE A 74 2.67 8.06 -31.03
C ILE A 74 1.59 8.14 -29.95
N ASN A 75 0.32 8.01 -30.34
CA ASN A 75 -0.80 8.04 -29.41
C ASN A 75 -0.73 6.88 -28.41
N LEU A 76 -0.46 5.66 -28.88
CA LEU A 76 -0.28 4.48 -28.03
C LEU A 76 0.86 4.67 -27.01
N ASN A 77 2.01 5.20 -27.45
CA ASN A 77 3.13 5.49 -26.56
C ASN A 77 2.76 6.53 -25.49
N ARG A 78 2.02 7.58 -25.87
CA ARG A 78 1.53 8.59 -24.94
C ARG A 78 0.57 7.99 -23.91
N ASP A 79 -0.37 7.15 -24.37
CA ASP A 79 -1.38 6.54 -23.52
C ASP A 79 -0.73 5.53 -22.56
N LEU A 80 0.24 4.73 -23.03
CA LEU A 80 1.03 3.83 -22.18
C LEU A 80 1.83 4.61 -21.13
N THR A 81 2.49 5.70 -21.53
CA THR A 81 3.22 6.58 -20.62
C THR A 81 2.29 7.15 -19.55
N THR A 82 1.10 7.60 -19.97
CA THR A 82 0.07 8.13 -19.06
C THR A 82 -0.41 7.05 -18.09
N LEU A 83 -0.66 5.83 -18.57
CA LEU A 83 -1.08 4.71 -17.74
C LEU A 83 -0.03 4.38 -16.66
N VAL A 84 1.24 4.23 -17.06
CA VAL A 84 2.34 3.95 -16.12
C VAL A 84 2.48 5.07 -15.09
N THR A 85 2.42 6.33 -15.54
CA THR A 85 2.50 7.50 -14.65
C THR A 85 1.34 7.54 -13.66
N ASN A 86 0.11 7.24 -14.11
CA ASN A 86 -1.06 7.19 -13.25
C ASN A 86 -0.94 6.10 -12.19
N ILE A 87 -0.46 4.91 -12.56
CA ILE A 87 -0.23 3.81 -11.62
C ILE A 87 0.82 4.18 -10.58
N GLN A 88 1.95 4.76 -11.01
CA GLN A 88 3.00 5.22 -10.10
C GLN A 88 2.50 6.30 -9.15
N THR A 89 1.81 7.31 -9.68
CA THR A 89 1.24 8.41 -8.88
C THR A 89 0.24 7.89 -7.84
N ALA A 90 -0.62 6.94 -8.23
CA ALA A 90 -1.57 6.32 -7.31
C ALA A 90 -0.87 5.49 -6.22
N ALA A 91 0.18 4.75 -6.58
CA ALA A 91 0.99 4.00 -5.61
C ALA A 91 1.70 4.94 -4.62
N ASP A 92 2.31 6.01 -5.12
CA ASP A 92 2.99 7.02 -4.31
C ASP A 92 2.02 7.75 -3.37
N ALA A 93 0.83 8.10 -3.85
CA ALA A 93 -0.21 8.71 -3.02
C ALA A 93 -0.68 7.76 -1.90
N LYS A 94 -0.91 6.49 -2.22
CA LYS A 94 -1.31 5.47 -1.23
C LYS A 94 -0.23 5.28 -0.16
N GLU A 95 1.02 5.17 -0.58
CA GLU A 95 2.14 4.99 0.34
C GLU A 95 2.40 6.26 1.16
N SER A 96 2.27 7.46 0.57
CA SER A 96 2.36 8.72 1.30
C SER A 96 1.31 8.81 2.40
N LEU A 97 0.07 8.39 2.13
CA LEU A 97 -1.00 8.35 3.13
C LEU A 97 -0.64 7.38 4.26
N ARG A 98 -0.23 6.15 3.91
CA ARG A 98 0.19 5.14 4.90
C ARG A 98 1.32 5.66 5.80
N ARG A 99 2.32 6.34 5.24
CA ARG A 99 3.41 6.96 6.03
C ARG A 99 2.88 8.04 6.96
N ALA A 100 2.01 8.93 6.47
CA ALA A 100 1.42 10.00 7.28
C ALA A 100 0.63 9.44 8.47
N GLU A 101 -0.19 8.40 8.26
CA GLU A 101 -0.94 7.72 9.32
C GLU A 101 -0.01 7.09 10.37
N LEU A 102 1.07 6.42 9.93
CA LEU A 102 2.07 5.84 10.83
C LEU A 102 2.83 6.90 11.64
N GLU A 103 3.18 8.01 11.01
CA GLU A 103 3.85 9.13 11.66
C GLU A 103 2.93 9.81 12.68
N GLU A 104 1.65 9.99 12.35
CA GLU A 104 0.67 10.54 13.29
C GLU A 104 0.46 9.59 14.49
N ALA A 105 0.31 8.29 14.26
CA ALA A 105 0.19 7.30 15.32
C ALA A 105 1.43 7.32 16.23
N ARG A 106 2.64 7.40 15.65
CA ARG A 106 3.89 7.53 16.40
C ARG A 106 3.94 8.83 17.20
N ARG A 107 3.53 9.95 16.61
CA ARG A 107 3.49 11.27 17.27
C ARG A 107 2.56 11.23 18.48
N LEU A 108 1.35 10.72 18.32
CA LEU A 108 0.37 10.59 19.41
C LEU A 108 0.88 9.69 20.54
N ARG A 109 1.57 8.60 20.20
CA ARG A 109 2.19 7.71 21.19
C ARG A 109 3.27 8.43 22.00
N LEU A 110 4.14 9.19 21.34
CA LEU A 110 5.18 9.99 22.00
C LEU A 110 4.59 11.08 22.89
N GLU A 111 3.61 11.83 22.39
CA GLU A 111 2.93 12.88 23.16
C GLU A 111 2.31 12.32 24.45
N ARG A 112 1.68 11.13 24.36
CA ARG A 112 1.12 10.43 25.53
C ARG A 112 2.19 10.03 26.54
N LEU A 113 3.32 9.50 26.07
CA LEU A 113 4.46 9.13 26.93
C LEU A 113 5.10 10.35 27.60
N GLU A 114 5.24 11.46 26.88
CA GLU A 114 5.78 12.71 27.44
C GLU A 114 4.86 13.30 28.51
N LYS A 115 3.54 13.25 28.29
CA LYS A 115 2.55 13.68 29.29
C LYS A 115 2.65 12.83 30.56
N ASP A 116 2.69 11.52 30.41
CA ASP A 116 2.85 10.60 31.55
C ASP A 116 4.18 10.81 32.28
N LEU A 117 5.28 11.03 31.56
CA LEU A 117 6.57 11.32 32.18
C LEU A 117 6.49 12.56 33.08
N LYS A 118 5.88 13.65 32.57
CA LYS A 118 5.74 14.91 33.32
C LYS A 118 4.87 14.73 34.58
N SER A 119 3.68 14.14 34.44
CA SER A 119 2.78 13.94 35.59
C SER A 119 3.35 12.95 36.60
N SER A 120 3.98 11.87 36.13
CA SER A 120 4.63 10.89 36.98
C SER A 120 5.79 11.47 37.75
N GLN A 121 6.57 12.35 37.12
CA GLN A 121 7.67 13.02 37.79
C GLN A 121 7.16 13.95 38.90
N GLU A 122 6.14 14.76 38.63
CA GLU A 122 5.52 15.65 39.61
C GLU A 122 5.00 14.87 40.84
N ILE A 123 4.24 13.79 40.61
CA ILE A 123 3.73 12.94 41.70
C ILE A 123 4.88 12.28 42.46
N PHE A 124 5.91 11.80 41.77
CA PHE A 124 7.06 11.18 42.42
C PHE A 124 7.86 12.16 43.28
N GLU A 125 8.04 13.40 42.80
CA GLU A 125 8.67 14.48 43.58
C GLU A 125 7.83 14.84 44.82
N GLU A 126 6.50 14.87 44.69
CA GLU A 126 5.60 15.08 45.81
C GLU A 126 5.67 13.95 46.85
N ILE A 127 5.70 12.69 46.39
CA ILE A 127 5.90 11.51 47.25
C ILE A 127 7.23 11.65 48.01
N THR A 128 8.32 11.91 47.28
CA THR A 128 9.66 12.06 47.84
C THR A 128 9.74 13.18 48.87
N ARG A 129 9.13 14.33 48.56
CA ARG A 129 9.03 15.47 49.48
C ARG A 129 8.22 15.12 50.72
N GLY A 130 7.08 14.45 50.57
CA GLY A 130 6.25 14.11 51.71
C GLY A 130 6.87 13.06 52.63
N TRP A 131 7.66 12.11 52.11
CA TRP A 131 8.49 11.24 52.96
C TRP A 131 9.55 12.04 53.74
N SER A 132 10.21 12.98 53.07
CA SER A 132 11.23 13.87 53.69
C SER A 132 10.65 14.79 54.78
N LEU A 133 9.39 15.19 54.67
CA LEU A 133 8.68 15.97 55.69
C LEU A 133 8.17 15.08 56.82
N SER A 134 7.78 13.84 56.53
CA SER A 134 7.24 12.91 57.52
C SER A 134 8.28 12.53 58.57
N THR A 135 9.56 12.46 58.21
CA THR A 135 10.65 12.20 59.17
C THR A 135 10.80 13.30 60.23
N GLN A 136 10.27 14.50 59.99
CA GLN A 136 10.32 15.64 60.91
C GLN A 136 9.10 15.69 61.85
N LYS A 137 8.07 14.89 61.60
CA LYS A 137 6.85 14.87 62.40
C LYS A 137 7.08 14.07 63.68
N ALA A 138 6.79 14.68 64.83
CA ALA A 138 6.90 14.04 66.14
C ALA A 138 5.57 13.50 66.66
N ILE A 139 4.45 13.94 66.08
CA ILE A 139 3.10 13.60 66.54
C ILE A 139 2.59 12.36 65.78
N PRO A 140 2.21 11.27 66.47
CA PRO A 140 1.76 10.03 65.81
C PRO A 140 0.58 10.20 64.86
N GLN A 141 -0.39 11.07 65.20
CA GLN A 141 -1.55 11.34 64.36
C GLN A 141 -1.14 12.01 63.05
N GLU A 142 -0.27 13.02 63.10
CA GLU A 142 0.24 13.70 61.92
C GLU A 142 1.08 12.79 61.03
N LEU A 143 1.83 11.85 61.64
CA LEU A 143 2.57 10.80 60.93
C LEU A 143 1.62 9.84 60.20
N HIS A 144 0.54 9.41 60.87
CA HIS A 144 -0.46 8.53 60.29
C HIS A 144 -1.18 9.20 59.10
N GLU A 145 -1.56 10.47 59.23
CA GLU A 145 -2.11 11.24 58.11
C GLU A 145 -1.12 11.37 56.96
N ALA A 146 0.17 11.61 57.25
CA ALA A 146 1.22 11.65 56.22
C ALA A 146 1.32 10.33 55.47
N LEU A 147 1.35 9.21 56.20
CA LEU A 147 1.41 7.87 55.63
C LEU A 147 0.21 7.59 54.73
N ASN A 148 -1.00 7.92 55.18
CA ASN A 148 -2.21 7.73 54.39
C ASN A 148 -2.18 8.56 53.09
N ASN A 149 -1.75 9.82 53.16
CA ASN A 149 -1.62 10.67 51.97
C ASN A 149 -0.56 10.12 51.00
N GLN A 150 0.58 9.64 51.52
CA GLN A 150 1.61 9.00 50.69
C GLN A 150 1.09 7.74 50.01
N GLN A 151 0.32 6.91 50.71
CA GLN A 151 -0.29 5.71 50.14
C GLN A 151 -1.23 6.07 48.99
N GLN A 152 -2.09 7.08 49.18
CA GLN A 152 -3.01 7.54 48.13
C GLN A 152 -2.27 8.04 46.88
N LEU A 153 -1.16 8.76 47.04
CA LEU A 153 -0.34 9.23 45.92
C LEU A 153 0.32 8.06 45.18
N CYS A 154 0.84 7.06 45.91
CA CYS A 154 1.40 5.85 45.31
C CYS A 154 0.33 5.06 44.54
N ASP A 155 -0.87 4.90 45.11
CA ASP A 155 -1.98 4.19 44.47
C ASP A 155 -2.41 4.88 43.19
N ALA A 156 -2.56 6.21 43.22
CA ALA A 156 -2.88 7.02 42.05
C ALA A 156 -1.82 6.87 40.94
N LEU A 157 -0.53 6.97 41.30
CA LEU A 157 0.56 6.78 40.33
C LEU A 157 0.54 5.38 39.69
N ILE A 158 0.30 4.34 40.48
CA ILE A 158 0.19 2.97 39.98
C ILE A 158 -1.00 2.82 39.04
N GLU A 159 -2.15 3.40 39.37
CA GLU A 159 -3.34 3.38 38.52
C GLU A 159 -3.09 4.09 37.18
N ASP A 160 -2.47 5.27 37.21
CA ASP A 160 -2.09 6.01 36.00
C ASP A 160 -1.13 5.19 35.11
N LYS A 161 -0.13 4.53 35.70
CA LYS A 161 0.78 3.64 34.95
C LYS A 161 0.05 2.45 34.33
N LYS A 162 -0.88 1.82 35.07
CA LYS A 162 -1.69 0.72 34.54
C LYS A 162 -2.55 1.17 33.37
N LYS A 163 -3.18 2.35 33.49
CA LYS A 163 -3.97 2.96 32.42
C LYS A 163 -3.10 3.21 31.19
N LEU A 164 -1.93 3.81 31.35
CA LEU A 164 -0.99 4.05 30.26
C LEU A 164 -0.57 2.76 29.55
N ILE A 165 -0.24 1.71 30.31
CA ILE A 165 0.15 0.42 29.73
C ILE A 165 -0.98 -0.13 28.85
N ASN A 166 -2.21 -0.11 29.35
CA ASN A 166 -3.38 -0.58 28.61
C ASN A 166 -3.61 0.25 27.33
N ASP A 167 -3.58 1.57 27.49
CA ASP A 167 -3.69 2.55 26.41
C ASP A 167 -2.64 2.33 25.30
N LEU A 168 -1.39 2.05 25.68
CA LEU A 168 -0.31 1.77 24.74
C LEU A 168 -0.47 0.41 24.07
N GLN A 169 -0.96 -0.61 24.79
CA GLN A 169 -1.20 -1.93 24.22
C GLN A 169 -2.31 -1.91 23.18
N GLN A 170 -3.41 -1.18 23.42
CA GLN A 170 -4.48 -0.98 22.43
C GLN A 170 -3.98 -0.27 21.17
N SER A 171 -3.04 0.67 21.30
CA SER A 171 -2.48 1.42 20.16
C SER A 171 -1.56 0.60 19.23
N VAL A 172 -1.20 -0.64 19.59
CA VAL A 172 -0.28 -1.51 18.81
C VAL A 172 -1.04 -2.43 17.85
N SER A 173 -2.38 -2.46 17.87
CA SER A 173 -3.13 -3.28 16.93
C SER A 173 -2.93 -2.75 15.50
N PRO A 174 -2.37 -3.54 14.57
CA PRO A 174 -2.19 -3.10 13.19
C PRO A 174 -3.56 -2.86 12.52
N PRO A 175 -3.65 -1.88 11.60
CA PRO A 175 -4.84 -1.74 10.77
C PRO A 175 -5.03 -3.01 9.92
N PRO A 176 -6.28 -3.45 9.68
CA PRO A 176 -6.55 -4.64 8.88
C PRO A 176 -6.01 -4.49 7.44
N PRO A 177 -5.59 -5.61 6.82
CA PRO A 177 -5.03 -5.63 5.47
C PRO A 177 -6.02 -5.17 4.38
#